data_AF-A0A5C9B745-F1
#
_entry.id   AF-A0A5C9B745-F1
#
_cell.length_a   1.000
_cell.length_b   1.000
_cell.length_c   1.000
_cell.angle_alpha   90.00
_cell.angle_beta   90.00
_cell.angle_gamma   90.00
#
_symmetry.space_group_name_H-M   'P 1'
#
loop_
_entity.id
_entity.type
_entity.pdbx_description
1 polymer ?
#
loop_
_entity_poly.entity_id
_entity_poly.type
_entity_poly.pdbx_seq_one_letter_code
_entity_poly.pdbx_strand_id
1 'polypeptide(L)'
;MILAAAGCSTYADRLRGVRGEFYSGHLEAAEKFVDTELPKKRRAKEADVLKLERAMIELSSGKPAVAERTLREVRDRFDFLEQKDLAEGAASYLTDDTHRAYAGEDYEKVLIRAFLALSNLMHDGGDANAYALQVNSKQQQIIEAAGNDAEKNPKLGYKHVALGA
;
A
#
# COMPACT_ATOMS: atom_id res chain seq x y z
N MET A 1 -1.03 35.45 15.79
CA MET A 1 -1.90 34.46 15.15
C MET A 1 -1.04 33.21 14.91
N ILE A 2 -1.13 32.23 15.81
CA ILE A 2 -0.28 31.03 15.88
C ILE A 2 -1.13 29.84 15.42
N LEU A 3 -0.46 28.86 14.76
CA LEU A 3 -0.82 27.44 14.53
C LEU A 3 -1.23 27.09 13.09
N ALA A 4 -0.23 26.88 12.22
CA ALA A 4 -0.39 26.20 10.94
C ALA A 4 0.83 25.30 10.60
N ALA A 5 1.31 24.49 11.56
CA ALA A 5 2.46 23.60 11.34
C ALA A 5 2.29 22.16 11.91
N ALA A 6 1.08 21.73 12.27
CA ALA A 6 0.85 20.38 12.82
C ALA A 6 0.38 19.34 11.77
N GLY A 7 0.30 19.71 10.49
CA GLY A 7 -0.31 18.87 9.45
C GLY A 7 0.64 17.96 8.65
N CYS A 8 1.95 18.26 8.60
CA CYS A 8 2.89 17.56 7.71
C CYS A 8 3.76 16.48 8.40
N SER A 9 3.74 16.38 9.73
CA SER A 9 4.74 15.59 10.48
C SER A 9 4.19 14.30 11.12
N THR A 10 3.08 13.75 10.65
CA THR A 10 2.48 12.60 11.34
C THR A 10 2.75 11.30 10.59
N TYR A 11 2.39 11.13 9.32
CA TYR A 11 2.59 9.84 8.62
C TYR A 11 4.07 9.47 8.38
N ALA A 12 4.86 10.34 7.76
CA ALA A 12 6.27 10.10 7.44
C ALA A 12 7.15 9.95 8.70
N ASP A 13 6.84 10.72 9.74
CA ASP A 13 7.53 10.64 11.05
C ASP A 13 7.30 9.30 11.73
N ARG A 14 6.13 8.69 11.49
CA ARG A 14 5.70 7.46 12.14
C ARG A 14 6.29 6.19 11.50
N LEU A 15 6.59 6.22 10.20
CA LEU A 15 7.31 5.16 9.49
C LEU A 15 8.84 5.31 9.53
N ARG A 16 9.33 6.47 9.96
CA ARG A 16 10.77 6.79 10.01
C ARG A 16 11.57 5.76 10.81
N GLY A 17 10.99 5.23 11.89
CA GLY A 17 11.63 4.21 12.74
C GLY A 17 11.88 2.90 12.00
N VAL A 18 10.82 2.27 11.46
CA VAL A 18 10.93 1.00 10.74
C VAL A 18 11.79 1.13 9.47
N ARG A 19 11.61 2.21 8.70
CA ARG A 19 12.38 2.45 7.47
C ARG A 19 13.85 2.73 7.75
N GLY A 20 14.16 3.43 8.85
CA GLY A 20 15.53 3.67 9.28
C GLY A 20 16.30 2.37 9.53
N GLU A 21 15.69 1.44 10.28
CA GLU A 21 16.29 0.12 10.52
C GLU A 21 16.38 -0.72 9.25
N PHE A 22 15.30 -0.75 8.45
CA PHE A 22 15.24 -1.49 7.20
C PHE A 22 16.33 -1.06 6.21
N TYR A 23 16.45 0.24 5.93
CA TYR A 23 17.45 0.76 4.98
C TYR A 23 18.88 0.67 5.50
N SER A 24 19.07 0.52 6.82
CA SER A 24 20.38 0.24 7.43
C SER A 24 20.76 -1.25 7.39
N GLY A 25 19.88 -2.11 6.86
CA GLY A 25 20.08 -3.56 6.82
C GLY A 25 19.76 -4.28 8.13
N HIS A 26 19.25 -3.58 9.15
CA HIS A 26 18.88 -4.17 10.44
C HIS A 26 17.48 -4.80 10.39
N LEU A 27 17.31 -5.84 9.57
CA LEU A 27 15.99 -6.45 9.32
C LEU A 27 15.32 -6.99 10.59
N GLU A 28 16.08 -7.58 11.51
CA GLU A 28 15.57 -8.06 12.80
C GLU A 28 15.05 -6.93 13.70
N ALA A 29 15.75 -5.78 13.69
CA ALA A 29 15.32 -4.60 14.44
C ALA A 29 14.06 -3.98 13.83
N ALA A 30 13.98 -3.95 12.49
CA ALA A 30 12.80 -3.52 11.76
C ALA A 30 11.59 -4.43 12.05
N GLU A 31 11.76 -5.76 12.03
CA GLU A 31 10.73 -6.75 12.37
C GLU A 31 10.23 -6.52 13.82
N LYS A 32 11.15 -6.38 14.77
CA LYS A 32 10.81 -6.11 16.18
C LYS A 32 10.06 -4.79 16.37
N PHE A 33 10.41 -3.75 15.61
CA PHE A 33 9.70 -2.47 15.64
C PHE A 33 8.24 -2.67 15.21
N VAL A 34 8.01 -3.38 14.10
CA VAL A 34 6.67 -3.67 13.60
C VAL A 34 5.87 -4.49 14.60
N ASP A 35 6.44 -5.57 15.13
CA ASP A 35 5.79 -6.44 16.12
C ASP A 35 5.40 -5.68 17.40
N THR A 36 6.19 -4.66 17.76
CA THR A 36 5.91 -3.80 18.90
C THR A 36 4.82 -2.77 18.61
N GLU A 37 4.82 -2.16 17.43
CA GLU A 37 3.91 -1.05 17.11
C GLU A 37 2.55 -1.52 16.59
N LEU A 38 2.48 -2.60 15.80
CA LEU A 38 1.27 -3.07 15.14
C LEU A 38 0.11 -3.38 16.12
N PRO A 39 0.33 -3.99 17.30
CA PRO A 39 -0.75 -4.27 18.26
C PRO A 39 -1.27 -3.02 18.98
N LYS A 40 -0.56 -1.88 18.92
CA LYS A 40 -0.92 -0.69 19.69
C LYS A 40 -2.17 -0.04 19.09
N LYS A 41 -3.24 0.13 19.87
CA LYS A 41 -4.50 0.78 19.43
C LYS A 41 -4.29 2.15 18.77
N ARG A 42 -3.30 2.93 19.24
CA ARG A 42 -2.93 4.22 18.64
C ARG A 42 -2.50 4.12 17.17
N ARG A 43 -2.10 2.93 16.73
CA ARG A 43 -1.65 2.60 15.37
C ARG A 43 -2.74 1.92 14.53
N ALA A 44 -3.97 1.76 15.04
CA ALA A 44 -5.02 1.07 14.30
C ALA A 44 -5.30 1.68 12.92
N LYS A 45 -5.17 3.01 12.77
CA LYS A 45 -5.31 3.72 11.49
C LYS A 45 -4.15 3.47 10.51
N GLU A 46 -3.01 3.01 11.02
CA GLU A 46 -1.75 2.81 10.29
C GLU A 46 -1.42 1.32 10.13
N ALA A 47 -2.27 0.44 10.64
CA ALA A 47 -1.99 -0.99 10.74
C ALA A 47 -1.77 -1.62 9.36
N ASP A 48 -2.57 -1.21 8.36
CA ASP A 48 -2.46 -1.74 6.99
C ASP A 48 -1.12 -1.31 6.33
N VAL A 49 -0.62 -0.10 6.63
CA VAL A 49 0.69 0.38 6.15
C VAL A 49 1.85 -0.27 6.90
N LEU A 50 1.76 -0.41 8.23
CA LEU A 50 2.78 -1.13 9.00
C LEU A 50 2.87 -2.60 8.57
N LYS A 51 1.76 -3.22 8.15
CA LYS A 51 1.76 -4.54 7.52
C LYS A 51 2.44 -4.53 6.15
N LEU A 52 2.31 -3.47 5.36
CA LEU A 52 3.07 -3.34 4.11
C LEU A 52 4.57 -3.31 4.37
N GLU A 53 5.03 -2.53 5.36
CA GLU A 53 6.44 -2.54 5.78
C GLU A 53 6.86 -3.92 6.27
N ARG A 54 6.00 -4.61 7.03
CA ARG A 54 6.22 -6.01 7.47
C ARG A 54 6.50 -6.93 6.30
N ALA A 55 5.68 -6.88 5.25
CA ALA A 55 5.85 -7.70 4.06
C ALA A 55 7.20 -7.44 3.37
N MET A 56 7.65 -6.18 3.31
CA MET A 56 8.96 -5.85 2.73
C MET A 56 10.11 -6.41 3.57
N ILE A 57 10.00 -6.33 4.90
CA ILE A 57 10.97 -6.92 5.83
C ILE A 57 10.99 -8.45 5.68
N GLU A 58 9.83 -9.10 5.63
CA GLU A 58 9.70 -10.55 5.47
C GLU A 58 10.35 -11.02 4.16
N LEU A 59 10.08 -10.34 3.05
CA LEU A 59 10.65 -10.68 1.75
C LEU A 59 12.18 -10.50 1.77
N SER A 60 12.65 -9.37 2.30
CA SER A 60 14.08 -9.06 2.42
C SER A 60 14.82 -10.00 3.37
N SER A 61 14.10 -10.58 4.34
CA SER A 61 14.62 -11.58 5.28
C SER A 61 14.61 -13.00 4.71
N GLY A 62 14.33 -13.18 3.42
CA GLY A 62 14.29 -14.49 2.77
C GLY A 62 13.05 -15.33 3.16
N LYS A 63 11.95 -14.69 3.55
CA LYS A 63 10.68 -15.36 3.92
C LYS A 63 9.57 -15.11 2.86
N PRO A 64 9.77 -15.47 1.58
CA PRO A 64 8.83 -15.09 0.49
C PRO A 64 7.41 -15.66 0.67
N ALA A 65 7.24 -16.89 1.17
CA ALA A 65 5.90 -17.43 1.44
C ALA A 65 5.15 -16.68 2.56
N VAL A 66 5.88 -16.08 3.50
CA VAL A 66 5.30 -15.26 4.57
C VAL A 66 4.93 -13.89 4.02
N ALA A 67 5.86 -13.26 3.30
CA ALA A 67 5.64 -11.97 2.65
C ALA A 67 4.45 -12.00 1.70
N GLU A 68 4.29 -13.07 0.91
CA GLU A 68 3.15 -13.22 0.00
C GLU A 68 1.82 -13.18 0.77
N ARG A 69 1.71 -13.92 1.88
CA ARG A 69 0.49 -13.92 2.70
C ARG A 69 0.21 -12.53 3.28
N THR A 70 1.22 -11.87 3.82
CA THR A 70 1.08 -10.50 4.34
C THR A 70 0.68 -9.51 3.24
N LEU A 71 1.25 -9.62 2.04
CA LEU A 71 0.90 -8.78 0.89
C LEU A 71 -0.53 -9.01 0.41
N ARG A 72 -1.02 -10.27 0.40
CA ARG A 72 -2.42 -10.56 0.07
C ARG A 72 -3.35 -9.86 1.06
N GLU A 73 -3.06 -9.92 2.35
CA GLU A 73 -3.84 -9.20 3.36
C GLU A 73 -3.86 -7.68 3.12
N VAL A 74 -2.69 -7.07 2.87
CA VAL A 74 -2.60 -5.62 2.62
C VAL A 74 -3.36 -5.23 1.36
N ARG A 75 -3.21 -5.98 0.26
CA ARG A 75 -3.95 -5.77 -0.98
C ARG A 75 -5.45 -5.77 -0.73
N ASP A 76 -5.95 -6.81 -0.07
CA ASP A 76 -7.38 -7.00 0.14
C ASP A 76 -7.96 -5.90 1.05
N ARG A 77 -7.17 -5.44 2.02
CA ARG A 77 -7.52 -4.30 2.88
C ARG A 77 -7.57 -2.99 2.11
N PHE A 78 -6.59 -2.70 1.25
CA PHE A 78 -6.58 -1.48 0.44
C PHE A 78 -7.72 -1.48 -0.57
N ASP A 79 -7.98 -2.60 -1.25
CA ASP A 79 -9.10 -2.73 -2.18
C ASP A 79 -10.46 -2.54 -1.47
N PHE A 80 -10.61 -3.07 -0.25
CA PHE A 80 -11.82 -2.84 0.55
C PHE A 80 -12.01 -1.36 0.93
N LEU A 81 -10.94 -0.69 1.38
CA LEU A 81 -11.00 0.72 1.76
C LEU A 81 -11.30 1.62 0.56
N GLU A 82 -10.69 1.34 -0.60
CA GLU A 82 -10.96 2.07 -1.84
C GLU A 82 -12.42 1.91 -2.28
N GLN A 83 -12.96 0.69 -2.28
CA GLN A 83 -14.38 0.47 -2.64
C GLN A 83 -15.32 1.22 -1.69
N LYS A 84 -15.01 1.22 -0.40
CA LYS A 84 -15.78 1.94 0.60
C LYS A 84 -15.75 3.44 0.36
N ASP A 85 -14.57 4.01 0.09
CA ASP A 85 -14.43 5.43 -0.21
C ASP A 85 -15.18 5.83 -1.49
N LEU A 86 -15.17 4.99 -2.53
CA LEU A 86 -15.97 5.23 -3.74
C LEU A 86 -17.48 5.20 -3.47
N ALA A 87 -17.95 4.26 -2.66
CA ALA A 87 -19.37 4.17 -2.28
C ALA A 87 -19.81 5.34 -1.38
N GLU A 88 -18.95 5.78 -0.46
CA GLU A 88 -19.19 6.91 0.44
C GLU A 88 -18.95 8.28 -0.23
N GLY A 89 -18.20 8.31 -1.34
CA GLY A 89 -17.84 9.51 -2.12
C GLY A 89 -19.03 10.32 -2.64
N ALA A 90 -20.20 9.68 -2.77
CA ALA A 90 -21.46 10.37 -3.09
C ALA A 90 -22.04 11.18 -1.91
N ALA A 91 -21.65 10.86 -0.66
CA ALA A 91 -22.11 11.52 0.56
C ALA A 91 -21.03 12.35 1.27
N SER A 92 -19.75 12.19 0.90
CA SER A 92 -18.59 12.66 1.67
C SER A 92 -18.12 14.09 1.41
N TYR A 93 -18.70 14.81 0.45
CA TYR A 93 -18.39 16.24 0.29
C TYR A 93 -18.76 17.08 1.53
N LEU A 94 -19.45 16.49 2.52
CA LEU A 94 -19.93 17.16 3.73
C LEU A 94 -19.29 16.68 5.04
N THR A 95 -18.45 15.64 5.06
CA THR A 95 -17.91 15.08 6.32
C THR A 95 -16.38 14.92 6.31
N ASP A 96 -15.75 15.68 7.20
CA ASP A 96 -14.34 15.75 7.61
C ASP A 96 -13.44 14.56 7.19
N ASP A 97 -12.47 14.84 6.32
CA ASP A 97 -11.47 13.90 5.78
C ASP A 97 -10.49 13.35 6.84
N THR A 98 -10.47 13.87 8.06
CA THR A 98 -9.49 13.48 9.08
C THR A 98 -9.75 12.12 9.75
N HIS A 99 -10.88 11.46 9.45
CA HIS A 99 -11.28 10.21 10.09
C HIS A 99 -11.26 8.96 9.19
N ARG A 100 -10.92 9.08 7.90
CA ARG A 100 -10.85 7.94 6.97
C ARG A 100 -9.62 7.06 7.19
N ALA A 101 -9.79 5.76 7.00
CA ALA A 101 -8.68 4.82 6.95
C ALA A 101 -7.96 4.94 5.60
N TYR A 102 -6.64 4.77 5.58
CA TYR A 102 -5.84 5.01 4.38
C TYR A 102 -5.98 3.86 3.37
N ALA A 103 -6.50 4.15 2.18
CA ALA A 103 -6.73 3.18 1.11
C ALA A 103 -5.50 2.94 0.19
N GLY A 104 -4.37 3.61 0.46
CA GLY A 104 -3.17 3.55 -0.37
C GLY A 104 -3.20 4.49 -1.58
N GLU A 105 -2.03 4.98 -1.97
CA GLU A 105 -1.88 5.68 -3.25
C GLU A 105 -1.99 4.71 -4.43
N ASP A 106 -2.31 5.26 -5.62
CA ASP A 106 -2.35 4.50 -6.88
C ASP A 106 -1.10 3.65 -7.12
N TYR A 107 0.09 4.23 -6.87
CA TYR A 107 1.34 3.51 -7.09
C TYR A 107 1.53 2.37 -6.09
N GLU A 108 1.10 2.51 -4.84
CA GLU A 108 1.21 1.45 -3.82
C GLU A 108 0.32 0.27 -4.19
N LYS A 109 -0.90 0.54 -4.66
CA LYS A 109 -1.84 -0.49 -5.14
C LYS A 109 -1.24 -1.33 -6.26
N VAL A 110 -0.51 -0.70 -7.18
CA VAL A 110 0.20 -1.37 -8.28
C VAL A 110 1.43 -2.12 -7.75
N LEU A 111 2.20 -1.48 -6.87
CA LEU A 111 3.45 -2.02 -6.33
C LEU A 111 3.23 -3.27 -5.46
N ILE A 112 2.16 -3.31 -4.66
CA ILE A 112 1.78 -4.50 -3.88
C ILE A 112 1.60 -5.72 -4.78
N ARG A 113 0.95 -5.55 -5.94
CA ARG A 113 0.71 -6.63 -6.91
C ARG A 113 2.01 -7.08 -7.59
N ALA A 114 2.91 -6.14 -7.88
CA ALA A 114 4.24 -6.47 -8.38
C ALA A 114 5.05 -7.28 -7.34
N PHE A 115 5.03 -6.88 -6.07
CA PHE A 115 5.69 -7.64 -5.02
C PHE A 115 5.02 -8.99 -4.74
N LEU A 116 3.71 -9.14 -4.93
CA LEU A 116 3.05 -10.44 -4.87
C LEU A 116 3.61 -11.38 -5.96
N ALA A 117 3.75 -10.90 -7.19
CA ALA A 117 4.34 -11.67 -8.28
C ALA A 117 5.78 -12.08 -7.97
N LEU A 118 6.60 -11.15 -7.48
CA LEU A 118 7.99 -11.40 -7.10
C LEU A 118 8.11 -12.38 -5.93
N SER A 119 7.32 -12.17 -4.88
CA SER A 119 7.33 -13.01 -3.68
C SER A 119 6.91 -14.44 -4.02
N ASN A 120 5.89 -14.61 -4.87
CA ASN A 120 5.48 -15.93 -5.31
C ASN A 120 6.54 -16.59 -6.20
N LEU A 121 7.17 -15.85 -7.12
CA LEU A 121 8.27 -16.35 -7.95
C LEU A 121 9.49 -16.81 -7.13
N MET A 122 9.80 -16.10 -6.05
CA MET A 122 10.85 -16.47 -5.10
C MET A 122 10.50 -17.67 -4.21
N HIS A 123 9.24 -18.13 -4.23
CA HIS A 123 8.77 -19.26 -3.45
C HIS A 123 8.53 -20.51 -4.32
N ASP A 124 7.43 -20.52 -5.08
CA ASP A 124 6.98 -21.67 -5.89
C ASP A 124 6.58 -21.29 -7.33
N GLY A 125 6.39 -20.00 -7.61
CA GLY A 125 6.04 -19.45 -8.92
C GLY A 125 4.64 -19.78 -9.44
N GLY A 126 3.81 -20.50 -8.68
CA GLY A 126 2.52 -21.02 -9.16
C GLY A 126 1.52 -19.93 -9.53
N ASP A 127 1.52 -18.82 -8.80
CA ASP A 127 0.60 -17.70 -8.97
C ASP A 127 1.27 -16.44 -9.56
N ALA A 128 2.58 -16.46 -9.79
CA ALA A 128 3.36 -15.29 -10.20
C ALA A 128 2.78 -14.60 -11.45
N ASN A 129 2.36 -15.38 -12.45
CA ASN A 129 1.74 -14.84 -13.66
C ASN A 129 0.35 -14.21 -13.36
N ALA A 130 -0.46 -14.85 -12.52
CA ALA A 130 -1.77 -14.32 -12.15
C ALA A 130 -1.65 -12.97 -11.43
N TYR A 131 -0.63 -12.81 -10.58
CA TYR A 131 -0.33 -11.53 -9.96
C TYR A 131 0.20 -10.48 -10.93
N ALA A 132 1.04 -10.89 -11.89
CA ALA A 132 1.53 -9.99 -12.92
C ALA A 132 0.37 -9.42 -13.75
N LEU A 133 -0.59 -10.25 -14.16
CA LEU A 133 -1.80 -9.78 -14.85
C LEU A 133 -2.64 -8.80 -13.99
N GLN A 134 -2.67 -9.00 -12.66
CA GLN A 134 -3.35 -8.07 -11.76
C GLN A 134 -2.73 -6.68 -11.75
N VAL A 135 -1.42 -6.53 -12.02
CA VAL A 135 -0.76 -5.21 -12.13
C VAL A 135 -1.40 -4.39 -13.24
N ASN A 136 -1.48 -4.95 -14.44
CA ASN A 136 -2.10 -4.31 -15.60
C ASN A 136 -3.59 -4.01 -15.35
N SER A 137 -4.31 -5.00 -14.81
CA SER A 137 -5.73 -4.84 -14.47
C SER A 137 -5.95 -3.68 -13.48
N LYS A 138 -5.09 -3.54 -12.46
CA LYS A 138 -5.25 -2.47 -11.46
C LYS A 138 -4.90 -1.11 -12.03
N GLN A 139 -3.85 -1.01 -12.85
CA GLN A 139 -3.52 0.24 -13.54
C GLN A 139 -4.67 0.70 -14.44
N GLN A 140 -5.27 -0.22 -15.19
CA GLN A 140 -6.42 0.10 -16.03
C GLN A 140 -7.60 0.60 -15.19
N GLN A 141 -7.94 -0.08 -14.09
CA GLN A 141 -8.99 0.36 -13.17
C GLN A 141 -8.74 1.77 -12.61
N ILE A 142 -7.50 2.08 -12.22
CA ILE A 142 -7.12 3.40 -11.70
C ILE A 142 -7.32 4.50 -12.74
N ILE A 143 -6.96 4.22 -14.00
CA ILE A 143 -7.11 5.17 -15.11
C ILE A 143 -8.59 5.40 -15.42
N GLU A 144 -9.36 4.32 -15.55
CA GLU A 144 -10.79 4.36 -15.85
C GLU A 144 -11.61 5.06 -14.76
N ALA A 145 -11.28 4.83 -13.49
CA ALA A 145 -11.95 5.46 -12.35
C ALA A 145 -11.80 7.00 -12.34
N ALA A 146 -10.77 7.54 -12.99
CA ALA A 146 -10.55 8.97 -13.13
C ALA A 146 -11.25 9.59 -14.37
N GLY A 147 -11.96 8.79 -15.17
CA GLY A 147 -12.74 9.23 -16.33
C GLY A 147 -11.95 9.38 -17.62
N ASN A 148 -12.63 9.65 -18.74
CA ASN A 148 -12.03 9.65 -20.08
C ASN A 148 -11.70 11.05 -20.64
N ASP A 149 -11.93 12.10 -19.86
CA ASP A 149 -11.67 13.48 -20.26
C ASP A 149 -10.17 13.80 -20.07
N ALA A 150 -9.42 13.93 -21.16
CA ALA A 150 -7.97 14.13 -21.12
C ALA A 150 -7.53 15.48 -20.54
N GLU A 151 -8.39 16.49 -20.53
CA GLU A 151 -8.09 17.76 -19.88
C GLU A 151 -8.23 17.67 -18.36
N LYS A 152 -9.02 16.71 -17.86
CA LYS A 152 -9.34 16.53 -16.43
C LYS A 152 -8.72 15.30 -15.79
N ASN A 153 -8.33 14.32 -16.59
CA ASN A 153 -7.70 13.08 -16.12
C ASN A 153 -6.23 13.01 -16.55
N PRO A 154 -5.30 13.49 -15.71
CA PRO A 154 -3.86 13.34 -15.99
C PRO A 154 -3.41 11.87 -15.99
N LYS A 155 -4.19 10.94 -15.43
CA LYS A 155 -3.85 9.52 -15.35
C LYS A 155 -3.91 8.80 -16.70
N LEU A 156 -4.60 9.35 -17.71
CA LEU A 156 -4.54 8.82 -19.09
C LEU A 156 -3.11 8.80 -19.66
N GLY A 157 -2.22 9.66 -19.13
CA GLY A 157 -0.81 9.69 -19.49
C GLY A 157 0.06 8.64 -18.78
N TYR A 158 -0.49 7.89 -17.82
CA TYR A 158 0.28 6.90 -17.07
C TYR A 158 0.79 5.80 -17.99
N LYS A 159 2.04 5.40 -17.77
CA LYS A 159 2.64 4.27 -18.48
C LYS A 159 2.38 2.99 -17.69
N HIS A 160 2.00 1.93 -18.39
CA HIS A 160 1.89 0.62 -17.79
C HIS A 160 3.26 0.11 -17.37
N VAL A 161 3.32 -0.47 -16.18
CA VAL A 161 4.49 -1.18 -15.70
C VAL A 161 4.56 -2.49 -16.47
N ALA A 162 5.70 -2.76 -17.11
CA ALA A 162 5.89 -3.98 -17.91
C ALA A 162 6.14 -5.20 -17.01
N LEU A 163 5.13 -5.60 -16.24
CA LEU A 163 5.16 -6.74 -15.33
C LEU A 163 3.92 -7.59 -15.59
N GLY A 164 4.05 -8.55 -16.51
CA GLY A 164 2.94 -9.34 -17.07
C GLY A 164 2.54 -8.84 -18.46
N ALA A 165 2.32 -9.78 -19.39
CA ALA A 165 1.89 -9.54 -20.77
C ALA A 165 0.60 -10.31 -21.05
#